data_AF-A0A9D9CVA2-F1
#
_entry.id   AF-A0A9D9CVA2-F1
#
_cell.length_a   1.000
_cell.length_b   1.000
_cell.length_c   1.000
_cell.angle_alpha   90.00
_cell.angle_beta   90.00
_cell.angle_gamma   90.00
#
_symmetry.space_group_name_H-M   'P 1'
#
loop_
_entity.id
_entity.type
_entity.pdbx_description
1 polymer ?
#
loop_
_entity_poly.entity_id
_entity_poly.type
_entity_poly.pdbx_seq_one_letter_code
_entity_poly.pdbx_strand_id
1 'polypeptide(L)'
;WASGNSSEGTYYAGISPEAGKTLYLVSNDGRTIIDSLTIPVGLPAGKSVQKMARDLRQMEFEACEEAGVPSPASPNGNQDSASKAQQMAISDPHGFTLAVVSIAVVFSALAILWFLFWLLFERRAARKAAPAAKRGTPDGEVAAAIALALDMEESGDDYAAIAAALHLYLSESVHDLEPGFVTIRRTPSGWDNKALGFRKLPKE
;
A
#
# COMPACT_ATOMS: atom_id res chain seq x y z
N TRP A 1 -22.50 44.70 -7.86
CA TRP A 1 -23.95 44.95 -7.89
C TRP A 1 -24.32 45.75 -9.12
N ALA A 2 -25.57 45.68 -9.58
CA ALA A 2 -26.04 46.39 -10.76
C ALA A 2 -27.19 47.33 -10.35
N SER A 3 -26.84 48.47 -9.75
CA SER A 3 -27.80 49.44 -9.21
C SER A 3 -28.23 50.51 -10.20
N GLY A 4 -27.57 50.59 -11.36
CA GLY A 4 -27.78 51.67 -12.33
C GLY A 4 -27.06 52.97 -11.97
N ASN A 5 -26.37 53.03 -10.82
CA ASN A 5 -25.70 54.22 -10.33
C ASN A 5 -24.19 53.98 -10.15
N SER A 6 -23.37 54.55 -11.04
CA SER A 6 -21.91 54.40 -11.00
C SER A 6 -21.23 55.18 -9.86
N SER A 7 -21.95 56.06 -9.17
CA SER A 7 -21.39 56.85 -8.06
C SER A 7 -21.31 56.11 -6.73
N GLU A 8 -21.93 54.92 -6.62
CA GLU A 8 -21.96 54.10 -5.39
C GLU A 8 -20.64 53.36 -5.12
N GLY A 9 -19.69 53.40 -6.06
CA GLY A 9 -18.33 52.88 -5.92
C GLY A 9 -17.98 51.80 -6.93
N THR A 10 -16.73 51.31 -6.89
CA THR A 10 -16.14 50.41 -7.89
C THR A 10 -16.86 49.06 -8.02
N TYR A 11 -17.60 48.64 -6.99
CA TYR A 11 -18.35 47.38 -7.00
C TYR A 11 -19.77 47.51 -7.59
N TYR A 12 -20.18 48.72 -7.98
CA TYR A 12 -21.51 49.00 -8.55
C TYR A 12 -21.39 49.29 -10.05
N ALA A 13 -22.13 48.52 -10.83
CA ALA A 13 -22.26 48.72 -12.26
C ALA A 13 -23.37 49.75 -12.54
N GLY A 14 -23.11 50.66 -13.46
CA GLY A 14 -24.08 51.67 -13.95
C GLY A 14 -25.20 51.11 -14.82
N ILE A 15 -25.54 49.83 -14.66
CA ILE A 15 -26.63 49.15 -15.35
C ILE A 15 -27.67 48.70 -14.33
N SER A 16 -28.96 48.80 -14.70
CA SER A 16 -30.08 48.29 -13.91
C SER A 16 -30.70 47.11 -14.64
N PRO A 17 -30.62 45.88 -14.09
CA PRO A 17 -31.17 44.69 -14.73
C PRO A 17 -32.70 44.69 -14.62
N GLU A 18 -33.38 44.52 -15.75
CA GLU A 18 -34.84 44.37 -15.80
C GLU A 18 -35.24 42.91 -16.07
N ALA A 19 -36.33 42.49 -15.44
CA ALA A 19 -36.89 41.15 -15.59
C ALA A 19 -37.21 40.84 -17.06
N GLY A 20 -36.74 39.68 -17.56
CA GLY A 20 -36.97 39.24 -18.93
C GLY A 20 -36.03 39.84 -19.99
N LYS A 21 -35.12 40.76 -19.62
CA LYS A 21 -34.08 41.26 -20.54
C LYS A 21 -32.84 40.37 -20.54
N THR A 22 -32.12 40.39 -21.66
CA THR A 22 -30.84 39.70 -21.82
C THR A 22 -29.69 40.72 -21.73
N LEU A 23 -28.76 40.45 -20.84
CA LEU A 23 -27.48 41.16 -20.73
C LEU A 23 -26.48 40.50 -21.66
N TYR A 24 -25.77 41.31 -22.45
CA TYR A 24 -24.70 40.87 -23.32
C TYR A 24 -23.37 41.39 -22.79
N LEU A 25 -22.41 40.49 -22.60
CA LEU A 25 -21.02 40.87 -22.40
C LEU A 25 -20.38 41.00 -23.78
N VAL A 26 -20.03 42.23 -24.15
CA VAL A 26 -19.48 42.53 -25.48
C VAL A 26 -17.98 42.81 -25.33
N SER A 27 -17.18 42.31 -26.28
CA SER A 27 -15.76 42.61 -26.40
C SER A 27 -15.52 44.12 -26.55
N ASN A 28 -14.28 44.55 -26.31
CA ASN A 28 -13.84 45.93 -26.54
C ASN A 28 -14.13 46.43 -27.97
N ASP A 29 -14.28 45.52 -28.93
CA ASP A 29 -14.61 45.83 -30.33
C ASP A 29 -16.07 46.30 -30.52
N GLY A 30 -16.91 46.22 -29.48
CA GLY A 30 -18.32 46.64 -29.51
C GLY A 30 -19.23 45.78 -30.38
N ARG A 31 -18.71 44.72 -31.02
CA ARG A 31 -19.45 43.85 -31.96
C ARG A 31 -19.48 42.39 -31.53
N THR A 32 -18.40 41.90 -30.95
CA THR A 32 -18.28 40.48 -30.58
C THR A 32 -18.94 40.24 -29.25
N ILE A 33 -19.99 39.41 -29.23
CA ILE A 33 -20.64 38.98 -27.99
C ILE A 33 -19.77 37.86 -27.39
N ILE A 34 -19.19 38.14 -26.22
CA ILE A 34 -18.40 37.20 -25.43
C ILE A 34 -19.32 36.27 -24.64
N ASP A 35 -20.36 36.83 -24.03
CA ASP A 35 -21.33 36.06 -23.26
C ASP A 35 -22.71 36.72 -23.27
N SER A 36 -23.73 35.93 -22.95
CA SER A 36 -25.11 36.40 -22.77
C SER A 36 -25.74 35.76 -21.53
N LEU A 37 -26.52 36.57 -20.82
CA LEU A 37 -27.21 36.22 -19.58
C LEU A 37 -28.65 36.73 -19.66
N THR A 38 -29.62 35.83 -19.71
CA THR A 38 -31.05 36.18 -19.69
C THR A 38 -31.56 36.22 -18.26
N ILE A 39 -32.15 37.35 -17.86
CA ILE A 39 -32.69 37.54 -16.51
C ILE A 39 -34.08 36.89 -16.43
N PRO A 40 -34.33 35.94 -15.53
CA PRO A 40 -35.63 35.30 -15.40
C PRO A 40 -36.69 36.30 -14.92
N VAL A 41 -37.91 36.18 -15.45
CA VAL A 41 -39.03 37.10 -15.17
C VAL A 41 -39.54 37.05 -13.72
N GLY A 42 -39.24 35.98 -12.99
CA GLY A 42 -39.72 35.74 -11.63
C GLY A 42 -38.68 35.96 -10.53
N LEU A 43 -37.57 36.66 -10.79
CA LEU A 43 -36.51 36.85 -9.80
C LEU A 43 -36.98 37.77 -8.66
N PRO A 44 -37.04 37.30 -7.39
CA PRO A 44 -37.40 38.14 -6.26
C PRO A 44 -36.33 39.21 -5.99
N ALA A 45 -36.74 40.34 -5.41
CA ALA A 45 -35.80 41.38 -4.98
C ALA A 45 -34.78 40.83 -3.96
N GLY A 46 -33.50 41.16 -4.14
CA GLY A 46 -32.41 40.69 -3.27
C GLY A 46 -31.86 39.30 -3.59
N LYS A 47 -32.32 38.65 -4.68
CA LYS A 47 -31.75 37.39 -5.17
C LYS A 47 -30.71 37.64 -6.26
N SER A 48 -29.70 36.79 -6.30
CA SER A 48 -28.68 36.79 -7.35
C SER A 48 -28.97 35.70 -8.37
N VAL A 49 -28.55 35.95 -9.61
CA VAL A 49 -28.57 34.96 -10.69
C VAL A 49 -27.13 34.63 -11.03
N GLN A 50 -26.83 33.34 -11.10
CA GLN A 50 -25.54 32.85 -11.56
C GLN A 50 -25.74 31.85 -12.69
N LYS A 51 -24.80 31.83 -13.62
CA LYS A 51 -24.75 30.87 -14.72
C LYS A 51 -23.90 29.69 -14.27
N MET A 52 -24.53 28.57 -13.90
CA MET A 52 -23.81 27.35 -13.51
C MET A 52 -23.65 26.43 -14.71
N ALA A 53 -22.42 25.98 -14.96
CA ALA A 53 -22.15 24.91 -15.92
C ALA A 53 -22.37 23.55 -15.23
N ARG A 54 -23.53 22.92 -15.45
CA ARG A 54 -23.76 21.52 -15.04
C ARG A 54 -23.14 20.52 -16.03
N ASP A 55 -23.03 20.89 -17.30
CA ASP A 55 -22.46 20.06 -18.37
C ASP A 55 -21.69 20.94 -19.38
N LEU A 56 -20.79 20.36 -20.18
CA LEU A 56 -19.95 21.07 -21.17
C LEU A 56 -20.74 21.89 -22.21
N ARG A 57 -22.06 21.67 -22.32
CA ARG A 57 -22.93 22.31 -23.32
C ARG A 57 -24.19 22.95 -22.78
N GLN A 58 -24.58 22.73 -21.52
CA GLN A 58 -25.82 23.25 -20.97
C GLN A 58 -25.55 23.99 -19.67
N MET A 59 -25.89 25.28 -19.71
CA MET A 59 -25.86 26.17 -18.55
C MET A 59 -27.31 26.43 -18.17
N GLU A 60 -27.68 26.02 -16.96
CA GLU A 60 -29.02 26.19 -16.42
C GLU A 60 -28.99 27.32 -15.39
N PHE A 61 -30.05 28.12 -15.39
CA PHE A 61 -30.18 29.26 -14.48
C PHE A 61 -30.82 28.77 -13.20
N GLU A 62 -30.05 28.75 -12.11
CA GLU A 62 -30.57 28.42 -10.79
C GLU A 62 -30.64 29.71 -9.97
N ALA A 63 -31.86 30.12 -9.59
CA ALA A 63 -32.06 31.23 -8.67
C ALA A 63 -31.65 30.76 -7.28
N CYS A 64 -30.59 31.34 -6.70
CA CYS A 64 -30.20 31.00 -5.34
C CYS A 64 -31.32 31.35 -4.37
N GLU A 65 -31.80 30.35 -3.63
CA GLU A 65 -32.86 30.51 -2.62
C GLU A 65 -32.40 31.30 -1.40
N GLU A 66 -31.09 31.41 -1.15
CA GLU A 66 -30.53 32.33 -0.14
C GLU A 66 -29.92 33.56 -0.81
N ALA A 67 -29.91 34.69 -0.09
CA ALA A 67 -29.21 35.89 -0.54
C ALA A 67 -27.72 35.55 -0.64
N GLY A 68 -27.29 35.16 -1.85
CA GLY A 68 -25.94 34.68 -2.07
C GLY A 68 -24.94 35.70 -1.55
N VAL A 69 -24.08 35.26 -0.62
CA VAL A 69 -22.90 36.04 -0.23
C VAL A 69 -22.16 36.34 -1.53
N PRO A 70 -21.97 37.61 -1.88
CA PRO A 70 -21.33 37.94 -3.14
C PRO A 70 -19.94 37.31 -3.11
N SER A 71 -19.52 36.75 -4.24
CA SER A 71 -18.25 36.06 -4.43
C SER A 71 -17.16 36.93 -5.09
N PRO A 72 -17.00 38.25 -4.82
CA PRO A 72 -15.81 38.93 -5.31
C PRO A 72 -14.61 38.29 -4.58
N ALA A 73 -13.72 37.68 -5.36
CA ALA A 73 -12.58 36.88 -4.90
C ALA A 73 -12.88 35.49 -4.31
N SER A 74 -14.10 34.94 -4.46
CA SER A 74 -14.35 33.54 -4.11
C SER A 74 -13.91 32.61 -5.26
N PRO A 75 -13.35 31.42 -4.98
CA PRO A 75 -13.01 30.46 -6.02
C PRO A 75 -14.22 30.10 -6.88
N ASN A 76 -14.03 30.10 -8.21
CA ASN A 76 -15.04 29.64 -9.15
C ASN A 76 -15.35 28.15 -8.92
N GLY A 77 -16.59 27.82 -8.61
CA GLY A 77 -17.03 26.44 -8.41
C GLY A 77 -18.25 26.35 -7.49
N ASN A 78 -18.96 25.23 -7.55
CA ASN A 78 -20.08 24.96 -6.65
C ASN A 78 -19.56 24.70 -5.23
N GLN A 79 -19.56 25.74 -4.39
CA GLN A 79 -19.13 25.65 -2.98
C GLN A 79 -20.15 24.88 -2.12
N ASP A 80 -21.38 24.75 -2.61
CA ASP A 80 -22.45 23.99 -1.96
C ASP A 80 -22.55 22.55 -2.48
N SER A 81 -21.52 22.07 -3.21
CA SER A 81 -21.47 20.67 -3.60
C SER A 81 -21.33 19.80 -2.33
N ALA A 82 -22.41 19.10 -1.99
CA ALA A 82 -22.44 18.21 -0.84
C ALA A 82 -21.22 17.28 -0.85
N SER A 83 -20.51 17.22 0.28
CA SER A 83 -19.34 16.34 0.41
C SER A 83 -19.73 14.91 0.05
N LYS A 84 -18.80 14.12 -0.50
CA LYS A 84 -19.04 12.69 -0.81
C LYS A 84 -19.59 11.92 0.40
N ALA A 85 -19.18 12.30 1.61
CA ALA A 85 -19.71 11.75 2.85
C ALA A 85 -21.19 12.12 3.10
N GLN A 86 -21.60 13.36 2.81
CA GLN A 86 -23.00 13.79 2.88
C GLN A 86 -23.84 13.13 1.79
N GLN A 87 -23.29 12.97 0.58
CA GLN A 87 -23.95 12.22 -0.49
C GLN A 87 -24.14 10.75 -0.10
N MET A 88 -23.15 10.13 0.55
CA MET A 88 -23.26 8.77 1.10
C MET A 88 -24.29 8.67 2.23
N ALA A 89 -24.41 9.68 3.08
CA ALA A 89 -25.42 9.70 4.15
C ALA A 89 -26.85 9.78 3.59
N ILE A 90 -27.03 10.42 2.43
CA ILE A 90 -28.32 10.47 1.71
C ILE A 90 -28.58 9.15 0.97
N SER A 91 -27.57 8.58 0.32
CA SER A 91 -27.75 7.38 -0.50
C SER A 91 -27.82 6.07 0.31
N ASP A 92 -27.18 6.01 1.48
CA ASP A 92 -27.24 4.86 2.39
C ASP A 92 -27.59 5.31 3.83
N PRO A 93 -28.87 5.64 4.11
CA PRO A 93 -29.31 6.12 5.42
C PRO A 93 -29.11 5.13 6.57
N HIS A 94 -29.12 3.82 6.26
CA HIS A 94 -28.95 2.74 7.23
C HIS A 94 -27.51 2.21 7.29
N GLY A 95 -26.61 2.64 6.38
CA GLY A 95 -25.21 2.23 6.34
C GLY A 95 -24.97 0.77 5.92
N PHE A 96 -25.95 0.13 5.26
CA PHE A 96 -25.87 -1.29 4.90
C PHE A 96 -24.77 -1.55 3.88
N THR A 97 -24.64 -0.68 2.88
CA THR A 97 -23.63 -0.79 1.83
C THR A 97 -22.24 -0.66 2.42
N LEU A 98 -22.06 0.30 3.33
CA LEU A 98 -20.79 0.50 4.03
C LEU A 98 -20.40 -0.72 4.87
N ALA A 99 -21.36 -1.32 5.58
CA ALA A 99 -21.13 -2.52 6.38
C ALA A 99 -20.75 -3.74 5.52
N VAL A 100 -21.50 -4.00 4.43
CA VAL A 100 -21.23 -5.14 3.54
C VAL A 100 -19.86 -5.02 2.88
N VAL A 101 -19.50 -3.83 2.39
CA VAL A 101 -18.16 -3.61 1.79
C VAL A 101 -17.06 -3.84 2.83
N SER A 102 -17.25 -3.35 4.07
CA SER A 102 -16.27 -3.54 5.14
C SER A 102 -16.05 -5.01 5.46
N ILE A 103 -17.14 -5.78 5.62
CA ILE A 103 -17.09 -7.21 5.91
C ILE A 103 -16.45 -7.97 4.74
N ALA A 104 -16.82 -7.64 3.49
CA ALA A 104 -16.28 -8.29 2.30
C ALA A 104 -14.77 -8.09 2.15
N VAL A 105 -14.25 -6.89 2.44
CA VAL A 105 -12.80 -6.59 2.39
C VAL A 105 -12.03 -7.37 3.46
N VAL A 106 -12.59 -7.52 4.66
CA VAL A 106 -11.96 -8.32 5.72
C VAL A 106 -11.88 -9.79 5.31
N PHE A 107 -12.98 -10.36 4.80
CA PHE A 107 -12.98 -11.75 4.33
C PHE A 107 -12.03 -11.97 3.15
N SER A 108 -11.95 -11.03 2.20
CA SER A 108 -11.03 -11.15 1.07
C SER A 108 -9.56 -11.10 1.53
N ALA A 109 -9.22 -10.24 2.50
CA ALA A 109 -7.89 -10.19 3.08
C ALA A 109 -7.51 -11.52 3.78
N LEU A 110 -8.42 -12.09 4.57
CA LEU A 110 -8.19 -13.39 5.21
C LEU A 110 -8.06 -14.53 4.19
N ALA A 111 -8.88 -14.51 3.14
CA ALA A 111 -8.83 -15.52 2.06
C ALA A 111 -7.49 -15.47 1.31
N ILE A 112 -6.99 -14.27 1.00
CA ILE A 112 -5.67 -14.09 0.38
C ILE A 112 -4.55 -14.58 1.31
N LEU A 113 -4.62 -14.23 2.59
CA LEU A 113 -3.62 -14.67 3.58
C LEU A 113 -3.61 -16.20 3.72
N TRP A 114 -4.79 -16.83 3.77
CA TRP A 114 -4.92 -18.29 3.77
C TRP A 114 -4.31 -18.91 2.51
N PHE A 115 -4.58 -18.34 1.32
CA PHE A 115 -4.04 -18.82 0.05
C PHE A 115 -2.50 -18.74 0.01
N LEU A 116 -1.91 -17.67 0.55
CA LEU A 116 -0.45 -17.54 0.66
C LEU A 116 0.16 -18.61 1.57
N PHE A 117 -0.46 -18.88 2.73
CA PHE A 117 0.00 -19.95 3.62
C PHE A 117 -0.16 -21.33 2.98
N TRP A 118 -1.27 -21.59 2.29
CA TRP A 118 -1.49 -22.83 1.55
C TRP A 118 -0.36 -23.11 0.57
N LEU A 119 -0.02 -22.14 -0.29
CA LEU A 119 1.05 -22.26 -1.27
C LEU A 119 2.42 -22.54 -0.62
N LEU A 120 2.70 -21.89 0.52
CA LEU A 120 3.97 -22.06 1.24
C LEU A 120 4.07 -23.41 1.95
N PHE A 121 2.96 -23.88 2.55
CA PHE A 121 2.90 -25.17 3.24
C PHE A 121 2.98 -26.35 2.27
N GLU A 122 2.33 -26.27 1.11
CA GLU A 122 2.41 -27.30 0.06
C GLU A 122 3.87 -27.51 -0.39
N ARG A 123 4.60 -26.40 -0.60
CA ARG A 123 6.03 -26.43 -0.96
C ARG A 123 6.92 -26.96 0.17
N ARG A 124 6.53 -26.78 1.43
CA ARG A 124 7.26 -27.30 2.60
C ARG A 124 6.96 -28.78 2.85
N ALA A 125 5.74 -29.23 2.59
CA ALA A 125 5.34 -30.64 2.67
C ALA A 125 6.01 -31.48 1.57
N ALA A 126 6.04 -30.97 0.33
CA ALA A 126 6.75 -31.63 -0.77
C ALA A 126 8.25 -31.83 -0.51
N ARG A 127 8.91 -30.88 0.18
CA ARG A 127 10.33 -31.02 0.58
C ARG A 127 10.54 -31.99 1.76
N LYS A 128 9.52 -32.24 2.58
CA LYS A 128 9.57 -33.22 3.69
C LYS A 128 9.12 -34.63 3.28
N ALA A 129 8.49 -34.77 2.13
CA ALA A 129 8.06 -36.04 1.54
C ALA A 129 9.08 -36.61 0.54
N ALA A 130 10.31 -36.10 0.47
CA ALA A 130 11.42 -36.90 -0.05
C ALA A 130 11.59 -38.06 0.92
N PRO A 131 11.33 -39.32 0.51
CA PRO A 131 11.43 -40.45 1.42
C PRO A 131 12.86 -40.47 1.95
N ALA A 132 13.02 -40.55 3.27
CA ALA A 132 14.24 -41.07 3.86
C ALA A 132 14.42 -42.46 3.26
N ALA A 133 15.24 -42.54 2.21
CA ALA A 133 15.61 -43.78 1.58
C ALA A 133 16.09 -44.69 2.70
N LYS A 134 15.40 -45.81 2.88
CA LYS A 134 15.85 -46.89 3.75
C LYS A 134 17.31 -47.12 3.41
N ARG A 135 18.20 -46.91 4.38
CA ARG A 135 19.59 -47.38 4.35
C ARG A 135 19.57 -48.91 4.29
N GLY A 136 19.20 -49.46 3.15
CA GLY A 136 19.75 -50.71 2.66
C GLY A 136 20.96 -50.31 1.83
N THR A 137 22.08 -50.97 2.08
CA THR A 137 23.25 -50.95 1.19
C THR A 137 22.77 -50.97 -0.27
N PRO A 138 23.16 -50.00 -1.12
CA PRO A 138 22.86 -50.12 -2.54
C PRO A 138 23.52 -51.40 -3.03
N ASP A 139 22.75 -52.27 -3.68
CA ASP A 139 23.29 -53.39 -4.44
C ASP A 139 24.41 -52.83 -5.32
N GLY A 140 25.61 -53.40 -5.20
CA GLY A 140 26.85 -52.83 -5.76
C GLY A 140 26.78 -52.56 -7.26
N GLU A 141 25.84 -53.17 -7.96
CA GLU A 141 25.55 -52.98 -9.37
C GLU A 141 24.89 -51.62 -9.68
N VAL A 142 24.03 -51.10 -8.80
CA VAL A 142 23.35 -49.80 -9.00
C VAL A 142 24.30 -48.65 -8.68
N ALA A 143 25.14 -48.80 -7.65
CA ALA A 143 26.20 -47.83 -7.35
C ALA A 143 27.27 -47.81 -8.45
N ALA A 144 27.63 -48.97 -9.02
CA ALA A 144 28.54 -49.07 -10.15
C ALA A 144 27.94 -48.48 -11.44
N ALA A 145 26.64 -48.69 -11.70
CA ALA A 145 25.97 -48.11 -12.87
C ALA A 145 25.85 -46.58 -12.79
N ILE A 146 25.61 -46.02 -11.60
CA ILE A 146 25.58 -44.56 -11.39
C ILE A 146 26.98 -43.97 -11.52
N ALA A 147 28.00 -44.64 -10.99
CA ALA A 147 29.39 -44.21 -11.14
C ALA A 147 29.85 -44.26 -12.62
N LEU A 148 29.48 -45.30 -13.36
CA LEU A 148 29.82 -45.45 -14.78
C LEU A 148 29.07 -44.45 -15.68
N ALA A 149 27.84 -44.07 -15.30
CA ALA A 149 27.09 -43.02 -15.99
C ALA A 149 27.65 -41.61 -15.73
N LEU A 150 28.12 -41.34 -14.51
CA LEU A 150 28.78 -40.08 -14.14
C LEU A 150 30.19 -39.94 -14.75
N ASP A 151 30.92 -41.05 -14.91
CA ASP A 151 32.25 -41.10 -15.54
C ASP A 151 32.20 -40.86 -17.06
N MET A 152 31.02 -41.03 -17.70
CA MET A 152 30.84 -40.86 -19.14
C MET A 152 30.57 -39.42 -19.59
N GLU A 153 30.13 -38.51 -18.71
CA GLU A 153 29.52 -37.25 -19.16
C GLU A 153 30.29 -35.96 -18.85
N GLU A 154 31.18 -35.88 -17.86
CA GLU A 154 32.00 -34.67 -17.64
C GLU A 154 33.12 -34.91 -16.62
N SER A 155 34.20 -34.14 -16.73
CA SER A 155 35.45 -34.24 -15.94
C SER A 155 35.22 -34.56 -14.46
N GLY A 156 35.57 -35.79 -14.07
CA GLY A 156 35.28 -36.41 -12.78
C GLY A 156 35.90 -35.74 -11.54
N ASP A 157 36.75 -34.72 -11.70
CA ASP A 157 37.35 -34.00 -10.58
C ASP A 157 36.31 -33.18 -9.78
N ASP A 158 35.37 -32.52 -10.46
CA ASP A 158 34.36 -31.69 -9.81
C ASP A 158 33.33 -32.55 -9.05
N TYR A 159 32.91 -33.66 -9.65
CA TYR A 159 32.00 -34.61 -9.01
C TYR A 159 32.68 -35.41 -7.90
N ALA A 160 33.98 -35.74 -8.03
CA ALA A 160 34.76 -36.32 -6.94
C ALA A 160 34.90 -35.35 -5.77
N ALA A 161 35.13 -34.06 -6.04
CA ALA A 161 35.18 -33.03 -5.01
C ALA A 161 33.82 -32.84 -4.32
N ILE A 162 32.71 -32.84 -5.07
CA ILE A 162 31.35 -32.76 -4.52
C ILE A 162 31.02 -34.01 -3.68
N ALA A 163 31.38 -35.20 -4.16
CA ALA A 163 31.18 -36.45 -3.44
C ALA A 163 32.02 -36.51 -2.15
N ALA A 164 33.28 -36.05 -2.19
CA ALA A 164 34.14 -35.95 -1.02
C ALA A 164 33.62 -34.92 -0.01
N ALA A 165 33.13 -33.76 -0.47
CA ALA A 165 32.55 -32.74 0.39
C ALA A 165 31.25 -33.22 1.06
N LEU A 166 30.38 -33.93 0.32
CA LEU A 166 29.19 -34.57 0.86
C LEU A 166 29.53 -35.68 1.87
N HIS A 167 30.54 -36.50 1.57
CA HIS A 167 31.01 -37.55 2.46
C HIS A 167 31.51 -36.95 3.78
N LEU A 168 32.39 -35.94 3.72
CA LEU A 168 32.88 -35.23 4.92
C LEU A 168 31.74 -34.60 5.70
N TYR A 169 30.84 -33.87 5.05
CA TYR A 169 29.69 -33.24 5.72
C TYR A 169 28.81 -34.27 6.44
N LEU A 170 28.52 -35.41 5.80
CA LEU A 170 27.68 -36.46 6.37
C LEU A 170 28.41 -37.30 7.42
N SER A 171 29.74 -37.43 7.34
CA SER A 171 30.54 -38.17 8.32
C SER A 171 30.92 -37.32 9.53
N GLU A 172 31.19 -36.02 9.36
CA GLU A 172 31.62 -35.09 10.42
C GLU A 172 30.43 -34.42 11.14
N SER A 173 29.24 -34.38 10.53
CA SER A 173 28.02 -33.92 11.24
C SER A 173 27.50 -34.93 12.28
N VAL A 174 28.11 -36.11 12.35
CA VAL A 174 28.02 -37.02 13.49
C VAL A 174 29.24 -36.72 14.35
N HIS A 175 28.99 -36.20 15.56
CA HIS A 175 29.98 -35.85 16.58
C HIS A 175 31.22 -36.75 16.56
N ASP A 176 32.40 -36.13 16.79
CA ASP A 176 33.68 -36.82 16.99
C ASP A 176 33.45 -38.17 17.67
N LEU A 177 33.88 -39.26 17.03
CA LEU A 177 33.81 -40.61 17.56
C LEU A 177 34.76 -40.72 18.76
N GLU A 178 34.42 -40.06 19.86
CA GLU A 178 35.18 -40.12 21.09
C GLU A 178 34.93 -41.47 21.76
N PRO A 179 35.99 -42.19 22.16
CA PRO A 179 35.80 -43.29 23.09
C PRO A 179 35.24 -42.69 24.38
N GLY A 180 34.14 -43.25 24.91
CA GLY A 180 33.40 -42.73 26.07
C GLY A 180 34.15 -42.70 27.41
N PHE A 181 35.48 -42.68 27.40
CA PHE A 181 36.33 -42.42 28.56
C PHE A 181 37.29 -41.26 28.25
N VAL A 182 37.22 -40.21 29.08
CA VAL A 182 38.14 -39.06 29.00
C VAL A 182 39.33 -39.34 29.90
N THR A 183 40.51 -39.57 29.32
CA THR A 183 41.75 -39.75 30.11
C THR A 183 42.41 -38.39 30.37
N ILE A 184 42.06 -37.76 31.49
CA ILE A 184 42.65 -36.47 31.87
C ILE A 184 44.07 -36.68 32.42
N ARG A 185 45.09 -36.36 31.64
CA ARG A 185 46.47 -36.23 32.15
C ARG A 185 46.66 -34.81 32.67
N ARG A 186 46.65 -34.64 34.00
CA ARG A 186 46.94 -33.34 34.62
C ARG A 186 48.42 -32.99 34.44
N THR A 187 48.70 -31.97 33.64
CA THR A 187 49.97 -31.25 33.73
C THR A 187 49.85 -30.26 34.89
N PRO A 188 50.75 -30.29 35.90
CA PRO A 188 50.68 -29.33 37.00
C PRO A 188 50.95 -27.92 36.45
N SER A 189 49.90 -27.11 36.35
CA SER A 189 50.03 -25.68 36.04
C SER A 189 50.33 -24.90 37.31
N GLY A 190 51.23 -23.92 37.25
CA GLY A 190 51.58 -23.06 38.40
C GLY A 190 50.43 -22.19 38.94
N TRP A 191 49.24 -22.23 38.33
CA TRP A 191 48.06 -21.45 38.72
C TRP A 191 47.54 -21.80 40.11
N ASP A 192 47.73 -23.03 40.58
CA ASP A 192 47.34 -23.47 41.94
C ASP A 192 48.51 -23.38 42.95
N ASN A 193 49.63 -22.75 42.57
CA ASN A 193 50.76 -22.60 43.47
C ASN A 193 50.50 -21.46 44.47
N LYS A 194 50.10 -21.82 45.69
CA LYS A 194 49.86 -20.86 46.77
C LYS A 194 51.08 -20.00 47.15
N ALA A 195 52.30 -20.42 46.78
CA ALA A 195 53.51 -19.60 46.96
C ALA A 195 53.57 -18.39 46.02
N LEU A 196 52.85 -18.40 44.89
CA LEU A 196 52.72 -17.26 43.97
C LEU A 196 51.63 -16.27 44.41
N GLY A 197 50.82 -16.62 45.42
CA GLY A 197 49.78 -15.74 45.94
C GLY A 197 50.37 -14.63 46.80
N PHE A 198 50.26 -13.37 46.37
CA PHE A 198 50.73 -12.19 47.12
C PHE A 198 49.97 -11.90 48.44
N ARG A 199 49.01 -12.74 48.82
CA ARG A 199 48.23 -12.58 50.06
C ARG A 199 48.94 -13.25 51.22
N LYS A 200 49.49 -12.44 52.14
CA LYS A 200 49.88 -12.91 53.47
C LYS A 200 48.60 -13.07 54.31
N LEU A 201 48.35 -14.27 54.81
CA LEU A 201 47.29 -14.50 55.79
C LEU A 201 47.68 -13.80 57.11
N PRO A 202 46.73 -13.13 57.79
CA PRO A 202 47.00 -12.53 59.09
C PRO A 202 47.38 -13.63 60.09
N LYS A 203 48.37 -13.35 60.94
CA LYS A 203 48.76 -14.23 62.04
C LYS A 203 47.78 -13.99 63.18
N GLU A 204 47.22 -15.08 63.72
CA GLU A 204 46.60 -15.07 65.06
C GLU A 204 47.67 -14.94 66.15
#